data_AF-A0A7C5IBQ5-F1
#
_entry.id   AF-A0A7C5IBQ5-F1
#
_cell.length_a   1.000
_cell.length_b   1.000
_cell.length_c   1.000
_cell.angle_alpha   90.00
_cell.angle_beta   90.00
_cell.angle_gamma   90.00
#
_symmetry.space_group_name_H-M   'P 1'
#
loop_
_entity.id
_entity.type
_entity.pdbx_description
1 polymer ?
#
loop_
_entity_poly.entity_id
_entity_poly.type
_entity_poly.pdbx_seq_one_letter_code
_entity_poly.pdbx_strand_id
1 'polypeptide(L)'
;MGVTPVILSFARYVKKKHGRRPRDLWSVRALFCTSVQKIPFRYGPVLRKYFGEAPVVEIYSATEGVFAQQLDDLPYVTPNYDKYLFEVETGSGVKMLHELKRGEWGRLIVSSTLFPRYDMNDMIECLGRNYFRIFGRARNLTILEHLIYRAFVRWFI
;
A
#
# COMPACT_ATOMS: atom_id res chain seq x y z
N MET A 1 -9.43 -13.31 1.06
CA MET A 1 -8.00 -13.61 0.78
C MET A 1 -7.42 -12.46 -0.02
N GLY A 2 -6.19 -12.02 0.27
CA GLY A 2 -5.54 -10.94 -0.48
C GLY A 2 -4.68 -11.43 -1.64
N VAL A 3 -4.45 -10.59 -2.65
CA VAL A 3 -3.67 -10.97 -3.85
C VAL A 3 -2.23 -11.35 -3.50
N THR A 4 -1.55 -10.57 -2.67
CA THR A 4 -0.15 -10.86 -2.29
C THR A 4 0.02 -12.21 -1.58
N PRO A 5 -0.82 -12.58 -0.58
CA PRO A 5 -0.85 -13.93 -0.01
C PRO A 5 -1.11 -15.05 -1.03
N VAL A 6 -1.95 -14.81 -2.03
CA VAL A 6 -2.25 -15.78 -3.09
C VAL A 6 -1.03 -16.01 -3.97
N ILE A 7 -0.34 -14.93 -4.41
CA ILE A 7 0.92 -15.02 -5.17
C ILE A 7 1.95 -15.85 -4.41
N LEU A 8 2.09 -15.61 -3.10
CA LEU A 8 3.03 -16.36 -2.27
C LEU A 8 2.61 -17.83 -2.09
N SER A 9 1.32 -18.09 -1.93
CA SER A 9 0.78 -19.45 -1.83
C SER A 9 1.01 -20.23 -3.14
N PHE A 10 0.81 -19.59 -4.28
CA PHE A 10 1.13 -20.15 -5.60
C PHE A 10 2.62 -20.49 -5.70
N ALA A 11 3.50 -19.57 -5.33
CA ALA A 11 4.95 -19.79 -5.30
C ALA A 11 5.34 -21.02 -4.45
N ARG A 12 4.74 -21.16 -3.27
CA ARG A 12 4.96 -22.31 -2.37
C ARG A 12 4.41 -23.60 -2.97
N TYR A 13 3.24 -23.56 -3.60
CA TYR A 13 2.64 -24.71 -4.27
C TYR A 13 3.53 -25.21 -5.42
N VAL A 14 4.02 -24.30 -6.28
CA VAL A 14 4.92 -24.66 -7.39
C VAL A 14 6.17 -25.35 -6.86
N LYS A 15 6.79 -24.80 -5.81
CA LYS A 15 7.95 -25.42 -5.15
C LYS A 15 7.63 -26.79 -4.57
N LYS A 16 6.50 -26.93 -3.87
CA LYS A 16 6.11 -28.19 -3.22
C LYS A 16 5.78 -29.28 -4.23
N LYS A 17 5.01 -28.96 -5.27
CA LYS A 17 4.51 -29.93 -6.25
C LYS A 17 5.52 -30.26 -7.34
N HIS A 18 6.31 -29.29 -7.78
CA HIS A 18 7.19 -29.43 -8.94
C HIS A 18 8.69 -29.34 -8.60
N GLY A 19 9.07 -29.11 -7.34
CA GLY A 19 10.48 -29.01 -6.92
C GLY A 19 11.23 -27.80 -7.48
N ARG A 20 10.56 -26.93 -8.25
CA ARG A 20 11.12 -25.74 -8.91
C ARG A 20 10.49 -24.48 -8.33
N ARG A 21 11.19 -23.35 -8.36
CA ARG A 21 10.59 -22.04 -8.01
C ARG A 21 10.03 -21.37 -9.27
N PRO A 22 9.07 -20.44 -9.12
CA PRO A 22 8.56 -19.68 -10.25
C PRO A 22 9.65 -19.02 -11.11
N ARG A 23 10.70 -18.46 -10.50
CA ARG A 23 11.84 -17.87 -11.23
C ARG A 23 12.62 -18.86 -12.10
N ASP A 24 12.56 -20.15 -11.78
CA ASP A 24 13.26 -21.21 -12.52
C ASP A 24 12.42 -21.66 -13.74
N LEU A 25 11.15 -21.26 -13.80
CA LEU A 25 10.19 -21.64 -14.85
C LEU A 25 9.81 -20.45 -15.74
N TRP A 26 9.78 -19.24 -15.19
CA TRP A 26 9.30 -18.05 -15.86
C TRP A 26 10.21 -16.84 -15.62
N SER A 27 10.41 -16.05 -16.67
CA SER A 27 11.07 -14.74 -16.61
C SER A 27 10.09 -13.65 -16.18
N VAL A 28 9.68 -13.69 -14.91
CA VAL A 28 8.74 -12.70 -14.35
C VAL A 28 9.35 -11.30 -14.39
N ARG A 29 8.63 -10.36 -15.01
CA ARG A 29 9.09 -8.98 -15.20
C ARG A 29 8.66 -8.03 -14.08
N ALA A 30 7.55 -8.31 -13.42
CA ALA A 30 7.04 -7.53 -12.29
C ALA A 30 6.01 -8.35 -11.49
N LEU A 31 5.83 -8.00 -10.23
CA LEU A 31 4.80 -8.53 -9.34
C LEU A 31 3.93 -7.38 -8.84
N PHE A 32 2.69 -7.32 -9.32
CA PHE A 32 1.71 -6.37 -8.82
C PHE A 32 1.04 -6.95 -7.56
N CYS A 33 1.27 -6.29 -6.44
CA CYS A 33 0.91 -6.76 -5.12
C CYS A 33 -0.10 -5.80 -4.47
N THR A 34 -1.15 -6.35 -3.86
CA THR A 34 -2.19 -5.59 -3.16
C THR A 34 -2.69 -6.38 -1.93
N SER A 35 -3.65 -5.79 -1.21
CA SER A 35 -4.47 -6.39 -0.14
C SER A 35 -3.79 -6.60 1.22
N VAL A 36 -2.51 -6.25 1.36
CA VAL A 36 -1.79 -6.37 2.64
C VAL A 36 -0.97 -5.10 2.88
N GLN A 37 -0.72 -4.79 4.15
CA GLN A 37 0.05 -3.61 4.53
C GLN A 37 1.56 -3.87 4.40
N LYS A 38 2.32 -2.80 4.15
CA LYS A 38 3.79 -2.81 4.18
C LYS A 38 4.37 -3.85 3.20
N ILE A 39 3.80 -3.95 1.99
CA ILE A 39 4.19 -4.94 0.96
C ILE A 39 5.70 -4.90 0.68
N PRO A 40 6.30 -3.73 0.37
CA PRO A 40 7.73 -3.66 0.05
C PRO A 40 8.62 -4.23 1.16
N PHE A 41 8.27 -3.96 2.43
CA PHE A 41 9.08 -4.34 3.58
C PHE A 41 8.84 -5.77 4.08
N ARG A 42 7.57 -6.19 4.18
CA ARG A 42 7.20 -7.50 4.75
C ARG A 42 7.22 -8.63 3.72
N TYR A 43 6.75 -8.34 2.51
CA TYR A 43 6.54 -9.36 1.47
C TYR A 43 7.63 -9.31 0.39
N GLY A 44 8.17 -8.13 0.09
CA GLY A 44 9.24 -7.94 -0.91
C GLY A 44 10.38 -8.95 -0.79
N PRO A 45 11.05 -9.08 0.38
CA PRO A 45 12.15 -10.03 0.55
C PRO A 45 11.74 -11.50 0.34
N VAL A 46 10.52 -11.87 0.74
CA VAL A 46 10.02 -13.24 0.58
C VAL A 46 9.66 -13.53 -0.87
N LEU A 47 9.01 -12.58 -1.56
CA LEU A 47 8.65 -12.70 -2.97
C LEU A 47 9.90 -12.83 -3.84
N ARG A 48 10.94 -12.04 -3.57
CA ARG A 48 12.21 -12.13 -4.31
C ARG A 48 12.89 -13.50 -4.21
N LYS A 49 12.73 -14.21 -3.07
CA LYS A 49 13.22 -15.60 -2.94
C LYS A 49 12.58 -16.58 -3.93
N TYR A 50 11.33 -16.35 -4.33
CA TYR A 50 10.58 -17.21 -5.26
C TYR A 50 10.62 -16.73 -6.71
N PHE A 51 10.56 -15.43 -6.91
CA PHE A 51 10.39 -14.80 -8.24
C PHE A 51 11.66 -14.10 -8.75
N GLY A 52 12.75 -14.08 -7.98
CA GLY A 52 14.00 -13.40 -8.35
C GLY A 52 13.93 -11.89 -8.11
N GLU A 53 14.75 -11.12 -8.82
CA GLU A 53 14.81 -9.65 -8.70
C GLU A 53 13.69 -8.91 -9.43
N ALA A 54 12.55 -9.59 -9.68
CA ALA A 54 11.38 -8.94 -10.25
C ALA A 54 10.91 -7.80 -9.31
N PRO A 55 10.67 -6.58 -9.83
CA PRO A 55 10.09 -5.49 -9.07
C PRO A 55 8.78 -5.89 -8.40
N VAL A 56 8.63 -5.52 -7.13
CA VAL A 56 7.39 -5.69 -6.38
C VAL A 56 6.71 -4.35 -6.32
N VAL A 57 5.63 -4.20 -7.10
CA VAL A 57 4.89 -2.95 -7.26
C VAL A 57 3.68 -2.99 -6.34
N GLU A 58 3.56 -2.03 -5.43
CA GLU A 58 2.40 -1.89 -4.56
C GLU A 58 1.25 -1.18 -5.29
N ILE A 59 0.06 -1.79 -5.21
CA ILE A 59 -1.20 -1.21 -5.66
C ILE A 59 -2.12 -1.13 -4.45
N TYR A 60 -2.67 0.05 -4.20
CA TYR A 60 -3.74 0.25 -3.22
C TYR A 60 -5.09 0.15 -3.94
N SER A 61 -5.79 -0.95 -3.66
CA SER A 61 -7.08 -1.26 -4.28
C SER A 61 -8.01 -1.92 -3.28
N ALA A 62 -9.32 -1.79 -3.53
CA ALA A 62 -10.35 -2.58 -2.89
C ALA A 62 -11.29 -3.16 -3.95
N THR A 63 -12.39 -3.78 -3.52
CA THR A 63 -13.40 -4.36 -4.43
C THR A 63 -13.98 -3.29 -5.37
N GLU A 64 -14.05 -2.06 -4.87
CA GLU A 64 -14.66 -0.89 -5.50
C GLU A 64 -13.75 -0.23 -6.55
N GLY A 65 -12.44 -0.52 -6.55
CA GLY A 65 -11.53 0.09 -7.51
C GLY A 65 -10.04 0.05 -7.15
N VAL A 66 -9.25 0.60 -8.07
CA VAL A 66 -7.78 0.75 -7.94
C VAL A 66 -7.46 2.21 -7.68
N PHE A 67 -7.26 2.55 -6.42
CA PHE A 67 -7.23 3.94 -5.95
C PHE A 67 -5.86 4.59 -6.07
N ALA A 68 -4.79 3.84 -5.86
CA ALA A 68 -3.43 4.37 -5.96
C ALA A 68 -2.44 3.26 -6.38
N GLN A 69 -1.32 3.66 -6.95
CA GLN A 69 -0.27 2.75 -7.39
C GLN A 69 1.11 3.34 -7.17
N GLN A 70 2.08 2.47 -6.94
CA GLN A 70 3.49 2.84 -6.91
C GLN A 70 3.98 3.16 -8.34
N LEU A 71 4.67 4.30 -8.50
CA LEU A 71 5.15 4.78 -9.80
C LEU A 71 6.64 4.55 -10.03
N ASP A 72 7.42 4.41 -8.96
CA ASP A 72 8.87 4.29 -8.99
C ASP A 72 9.38 3.35 -7.90
N ASP A 73 10.69 3.32 -7.66
CA ASP A 73 11.31 2.44 -6.67
C ASP A 73 11.02 2.84 -5.21
N LEU A 74 10.38 4.00 -4.97
CA LEU A 74 10.02 4.41 -3.62
C LEU A 74 8.81 3.60 -3.13
N PRO A 75 8.79 3.18 -1.84
CA PRO A 75 7.74 2.34 -1.28
C PRO A 75 6.49 3.15 -0.92
N TYR A 76 6.02 3.96 -1.87
CA TYR A 76 4.90 4.88 -1.74
C TYR A 76 3.98 4.75 -2.95
N VAL A 77 2.73 5.12 -2.76
CA VAL A 77 1.71 5.10 -3.80
C VAL A 77 1.29 6.52 -4.16
N THR A 78 0.96 6.71 -5.44
CA THR A 78 0.38 7.95 -5.97
C THR A 78 -1.10 7.70 -6.29
N PRO A 79 -2.02 8.54 -5.79
CA PRO A 79 -3.45 8.42 -6.04
C PRO A 79 -3.84 8.69 -7.49
N ASN A 80 -4.83 7.96 -7.98
CA ASN A 80 -5.44 8.16 -9.30
C ASN A 80 -6.49 9.29 -9.23
N TYR A 81 -6.02 10.53 -9.15
CA TYR A 81 -6.86 11.74 -9.04
C TYR A 81 -7.77 11.99 -10.25
N ASP A 82 -7.47 11.38 -11.39
CA ASP A 82 -8.29 11.39 -12.61
C ASP A 82 -9.59 10.59 -12.46
N LYS A 83 -9.63 9.63 -11.53
CA LYS A 83 -10.76 8.68 -11.37
C LYS A 83 -11.52 8.83 -10.06
N TYR A 84 -10.87 9.32 -9.02
CA TYR A 84 -11.44 9.35 -7.67
C TYR A 84 -11.17 10.68 -6.99
N LEU A 85 -12.11 11.10 -6.15
CA LEU A 85 -11.91 12.23 -5.24
C LEU A 85 -11.44 11.70 -3.89
N PHE A 86 -10.36 12.26 -3.38
CA PHE A 86 -9.73 11.82 -2.14
C PHE A 86 -9.81 12.90 -1.07
N GLU A 87 -10.46 12.57 0.03
CA GLU A 87 -10.55 13.37 1.24
C GLU A 87 -9.79 12.66 2.37
N VAL A 88 -9.29 13.42 3.33
CA VAL A 88 -8.67 12.89 4.55
C VAL A 88 -9.24 13.60 5.75
N GLU A 89 -9.80 12.82 6.66
CA GLU A 89 -10.21 13.29 7.97
C GLU A 89 -9.00 13.31 8.90
N THR A 90 -8.54 14.52 9.20
CA THR A 90 -7.44 14.80 10.12
C THR A 90 -7.98 15.20 11.50
N GLY A 91 -7.11 15.31 12.50
CA GLY A 91 -7.49 15.85 13.81
C GLY A 91 -8.02 17.29 13.78
N SER A 92 -7.74 18.05 12.73
CA SER A 92 -8.22 19.43 12.53
C SER A 92 -9.47 19.54 11.64
N GLY A 93 -10.02 18.42 11.17
CA GLY A 93 -11.12 18.38 10.21
C GLY A 93 -10.74 17.72 8.88
N VAL A 94 -11.64 17.79 7.91
CA VAL A 94 -11.47 17.15 6.60
C VAL A 94 -10.72 18.06 5.64
N LYS A 95 -9.74 17.52 4.93
CA LYS A 95 -8.97 18.19 3.86
C LYS A 95 -8.98 17.34 2.60
N MET A 96 -8.65 17.93 1.45
CA MET A 96 -8.34 17.12 0.26
C MET A 96 -6.99 16.40 0.45
N LEU A 97 -6.87 15.18 -0.07
CA LEU A 97 -5.64 14.38 0.11
C LEU A 97 -4.39 15.10 -0.43
N HIS A 98 -4.52 15.83 -1.54
CA HIS A 98 -3.40 16.58 -2.15
C HIS A 98 -3.01 17.85 -1.36
N GLU A 99 -3.85 18.31 -0.43
CA GLU A 99 -3.56 19.47 0.44
C GLU A 99 -2.73 19.07 1.66
N LEU A 100 -2.61 17.77 1.94
CA LEU A 100 -1.81 17.30 3.07
C LEU A 100 -0.35 17.69 2.90
N LYS A 101 0.20 18.31 3.95
CA LYS A 101 1.64 18.60 4.04
C LYS A 101 2.41 17.34 4.41
N ARG A 102 3.71 17.32 4.12
CA ARG A 102 4.59 16.21 4.49
C ARG A 102 4.50 15.92 5.99
N GLY A 103 4.23 14.66 6.34
CA GLY A 103 4.03 14.20 7.71
C GLY A 103 2.62 14.46 8.28
N GLU A 104 1.70 15.08 7.53
CA GLU A 104 0.29 15.05 7.89
C GLU A 104 -0.31 13.69 7.50
N TRP A 105 -1.27 13.25 8.31
CA TRP A 105 -1.93 11.95 8.16
C TRP A 105 -3.35 12.03 8.69
N GLY A 106 -4.17 11.07 8.30
CA GLY A 106 -5.56 10.96 8.74
C GLY A 106 -6.27 9.77 8.14
N ARG A 107 -7.58 9.69 8.39
CA ARG A 107 -8.45 8.63 7.89
C ARG A 107 -8.85 8.93 6.44
N LEU A 108 -8.64 7.96 5.56
CA LEU A 108 -8.88 8.10 4.13
C LEU A 108 -10.37 7.95 3.80
N ILE A 109 -10.89 8.92 3.06
CA ILE A 109 -12.25 8.93 2.52
C ILE A 109 -12.13 9.04 0.99
N VAL A 110 -12.84 8.19 0.27
CA VAL A 110 -12.78 8.15 -1.20
C VAL A 110 -14.16 8.28 -1.79
N SER A 111 -14.33 9.19 -2.74
CA SER A 111 -15.52 9.22 -3.59
C SER A 111 -15.20 8.60 -4.94
N SER A 112 -16.03 7.65 -5.35
CA SER A 112 -15.99 6.98 -6.66
C SER A 112 -17.32 7.18 -7.38
N THR A 113 -17.43 6.63 -8.60
CA THR A 113 -18.69 6.58 -9.34
C THR A 113 -19.76 5.70 -8.69
N LEU A 114 -19.36 4.81 -7.75
CA LEU A 114 -20.28 3.89 -7.06
C LEU A 114 -20.70 4.42 -5.69
N PHE A 115 -19.75 4.97 -4.93
CA PHE A 115 -19.98 5.42 -3.56
C PHE A 115 -19.37 6.82 -3.34
N PRO A 116 -20.18 7.82 -2.95
CA PRO A 116 -19.69 9.12 -2.52
C PRO A 116 -19.19 9.05 -1.08
N ARG A 117 -18.05 9.71 -0.81
CA ARG A 117 -17.44 9.87 0.53
C ARG A 117 -17.38 8.56 1.32
N TYR A 118 -16.98 7.48 0.66
CA TYR A 118 -16.84 6.17 1.29
C TYR A 118 -15.64 6.17 2.25
N ASP A 119 -15.89 5.83 3.51
CA ASP A 119 -14.83 5.67 4.50
C ASP A 119 -14.07 4.37 4.25
N MET A 120 -12.83 4.50 3.80
CA MET A 120 -11.96 3.35 3.55
C MET A 120 -11.53 2.66 4.84
N ASN A 121 -11.69 3.31 6.00
CA ASN A 121 -11.24 2.85 7.32
C ASN A 121 -9.74 2.55 7.35
N ASP A 122 -8.98 3.26 6.52
CA ASP A 122 -7.52 3.17 6.38
C ASP A 122 -6.88 4.50 6.75
N MET A 123 -5.69 4.41 7.33
CA MET A 123 -4.88 5.56 7.70
C MET A 123 -3.82 5.82 6.62
N ILE A 124 -3.84 7.04 6.11
CA ILE A 124 -2.93 7.52 5.06
C ILE A 124 -2.04 8.64 5.60
N GLU A 125 -0.78 8.63 5.20
CA GLU A 125 0.20 9.66 5.51
C GLU A 125 0.79 10.25 4.23
N CYS A 126 0.97 11.57 4.21
CA CYS A 126 1.63 12.28 3.12
C CYS A 126 3.15 12.32 3.34
N LEU A 127 3.92 11.87 2.35
CA LEU A 127 5.38 11.88 2.37
C LEU A 127 5.95 13.07 1.57
N GLY A 128 5.07 13.89 0.98
CA GLY A 128 5.40 15.01 0.10
C GLY A 128 5.36 14.62 -1.38
N ARG A 129 5.30 15.63 -2.26
CA ARG A 129 5.30 15.46 -3.73
C ARG A 129 4.28 14.43 -4.25
N ASN A 130 3.07 14.38 -3.67
CA ASN A 130 2.00 13.43 -4.00
C ASN A 130 2.36 11.95 -3.79
N TYR A 131 3.35 11.66 -2.94
CA TYR A 131 3.60 10.32 -2.44
C TYR A 131 2.88 10.11 -1.12
N PHE A 132 2.18 8.99 -1.03
CA PHE A 132 1.42 8.63 0.14
C PHE A 132 1.72 7.20 0.57
N ARG A 133 1.49 6.94 1.85
CA ARG A 133 1.65 5.61 2.44
C ARG A 133 0.44 5.25 3.26
N ILE A 134 -0.14 4.10 2.98
CA ILE A 134 -1.15 3.48 3.84
C ILE A 134 -0.41 2.68 4.90
N PHE A 135 -0.47 3.13 6.15
CA PHE A 135 0.27 2.47 7.25
C PHE A 135 -0.58 1.48 8.04
N GLY A 136 -1.91 1.53 7.91
CA GLY A 136 -2.80 0.48 8.38
C GLY A 136 -4.25 0.90 8.53
N ARG A 137 -5.07 0.04 9.15
CA ARG A 137 -6.49 0.31 9.43
C ARG A 137 -6.63 1.35 10.54
N ALA A 138 -7.73 2.10 10.57
CA ALA A 138 -8.01 3.09 11.63
C ALA A 138 -8.38 2.41 12.98
N ARG A 139 -7.40 1.76 13.60
CA ARG A 139 -7.50 1.15 14.93
C ARG A 139 -6.62 1.92 15.91
N ASN A 140 -7.05 2.01 17.17
CA ASN A 140 -6.30 2.72 18.22
C ASN A 140 -4.85 2.24 18.34
N LEU A 141 -4.61 0.92 18.25
CA LEU A 141 -3.27 0.35 18.30
C LEU A 141 -2.40 0.76 17.11
N THR A 142 -2.98 0.84 15.90
CA THR A 142 -2.25 1.26 14.69
C THR A 142 -1.88 2.74 14.76
N ILE A 143 -2.78 3.57 15.29
CA ILE A 143 -2.51 4.99 15.54
C ILE A 143 -1.40 5.13 16.58
N LEU A 144 -1.45 4.38 17.68
CA LEU A 144 -0.42 4.41 18.71
C LEU A 144 0.95 3.94 18.18
N GLU A 145 1.00 2.83 17.43
CA GLU A 145 2.23 2.35 16.76
C GLU A 145 2.82 3.45 15.87
N HIS A 146 1.97 4.14 15.11
CA HIS A 146 2.41 5.21 14.22
C HIS A 146 2.92 6.45 14.99
N LEU A 147 2.25 6.85 16.07
CA LEU A 147 2.69 7.94 16.95
C LEU A 147 4.05 7.64 17.58
N ILE A 148 4.23 6.43 18.11
CA ILE A 148 5.50 5.98 18.68
C ILE A 148 6.59 5.99 17.60
N TYR A 149 6.32 5.37 16.45
CA TYR A 149 7.23 5.37 15.30
C TYR A 149 7.66 6.79 14.92
N ARG A 150 6.71 7.72 14.84
CA ARG A 150 7.01 9.13 14.54
C ARG A 150 7.81 9.81 15.63
N ALA A 151 7.59 9.52 16.91
CA ALA A 151 8.39 10.09 17.99
C ALA A 151 9.87 9.68 17.87
N PHE A 152 10.15 8.42 17.53
CA PHE A 152 11.51 7.92 17.32
C PHE A 152 12.15 8.42 16.01
N VAL A 153 11.37 8.51 14.93
CA VAL A 153 11.87 8.87 13.59
C VAL A 153 11.86 10.38 13.35
N ARG A 154 11.19 11.19 14.20
CA ARG A 154 11.18 12.66 14.11
C ARG A 154 12.56 13.30 14.09
N TRP A 155 13.56 12.59 14.62
CA TRP A 155 14.95 13.05 14.64
C TRP A 155 15.68 12.93 13.29
N PHE A 156 15.11 12.20 12.32
CA PHE A 156 15.74 11.91 11.03
C PHE A 156 15.05 12.58 9.82
N ILE A 157 14.01 13.40 10.03
CA ILE A 157 13.23 14.08 8.97
C ILE A 157 13.27 15.58 9.17
#